data_AF-A0A534U4K8-F1
#
_entry.id   AF-A0A534U4K8-F1
#
_cell.length_a   1.000
_cell.length_b   1.000
_cell.length_c   1.000
_cell.angle_alpha   90.00
_cell.angle_beta   90.00
_cell.angle_gamma   90.00
#
_symmetry.space_group_name_H-M   'P 1'
#
loop_
_entity.id
_entity.type
_entity.pdbx_description
1 polymer ?
#
loop_
_entity_poly.entity_id
_entity_poly.type
_entity_poly.pdbx_seq_one_letter_code
_entity_poly.pdbx_strand_id
1 'polypeptide(L)'
;MTGGGNDRELAALRARLATLRGAAYWHALEELAERPGAAALLAQEFPRHAAGLLDPVDRRQFLRLMGASLALAGLGACSRAPTEPIVPYVRPPEELVPGKPLFFATALSLGGFATGVLVESHMGRPTKVEGNPDHPASLGATDAFAQASVLTLYDPDRAQTITETGAIRPWGAFLAEVRRIVETEGPRKGAGLRVLTETVTSPTLAGQLRALLATFPAA
;
A
#
# COMPACT_ATOMS: atom_id res chain seq x y z
N MET A 1 56.79 48.36 7.19
CA MET A 1 56.50 49.38 6.16
C MET A 1 55.20 49.02 5.46
N THR A 2 54.02 49.43 5.94
CA THR A 2 52.72 49.28 5.23
C THR A 2 51.63 50.24 5.79
N GLY A 3 51.99 51.43 6.28
CA GLY A 3 51.04 52.37 6.90
C GLY A 3 50.39 53.41 5.96
N GLY A 4 50.78 53.45 4.67
CA GLY A 4 50.40 54.56 3.78
C GLY A 4 49.20 54.32 2.84
N GLY A 5 48.67 53.09 2.79
CA GLY A 5 47.57 52.71 1.89
C GLY A 5 46.18 53.08 2.44
N ASN A 6 45.91 52.79 3.72
CA ASN A 6 44.59 52.92 4.34
C ASN A 6 44.09 54.37 4.43
N ASP A 7 44.97 55.31 4.78
CA ASP A 7 44.58 56.72 4.89
C ASP A 7 44.14 57.31 3.55
N ARG A 8 44.72 56.83 2.44
CA ARG A 8 44.34 57.27 1.09
C ARG A 8 42.99 56.72 0.68
N GLU A 9 42.68 55.47 1.01
CA GLU A 9 41.38 54.87 0.71
C GLU A 9 40.26 55.50 1.56
N LEU A 10 40.50 55.74 2.86
CA LEU A 10 39.53 56.41 3.73
C LEU A 10 39.32 57.88 3.33
N ALA A 11 40.38 58.59 2.94
CA ALA A 11 40.30 59.96 2.45
C ALA A 11 39.52 60.04 1.13
N ALA A 12 39.76 59.10 0.20
CA ALA A 12 39.00 59.00 -1.05
C ALA A 12 37.52 58.71 -0.81
N LEU A 13 37.21 57.86 0.18
CA LEU A 13 35.83 57.55 0.58
C LEU A 13 35.11 58.79 1.17
N ARG A 14 35.78 59.50 2.08
CA ARG A 14 35.26 60.74 2.70
C ARG A 14 35.04 61.84 1.67
N ALA A 15 35.97 62.03 0.75
CA ALA A 15 35.85 63.02 -0.33
C ALA A 15 34.64 62.74 -1.23
N ARG A 16 34.34 61.47 -1.51
CA ARG A 16 33.20 61.06 -2.33
C ARG A 16 31.86 61.11 -1.58
N LEU A 17 31.83 60.77 -0.29
CA LEU A 17 30.61 60.95 0.52
C LEU A 17 30.26 62.43 0.68
N ALA A 18 31.26 63.31 0.70
CA ALA A 18 31.05 64.76 0.74
C ALA A 18 30.43 65.34 -0.55
N THR A 19 30.53 64.64 -1.69
CA THR A 19 29.93 65.09 -2.97
C THR A 19 28.50 64.60 -3.18
N LEU A 20 27.99 63.68 -2.36
CA LEU A 20 26.61 63.19 -2.43
C LEU A 20 25.68 64.09 -1.59
N ARG A 21 24.57 64.59 -2.15
CA ARG A 21 23.56 65.39 -1.43
C ARG A 21 22.13 64.92 -1.76
N GLY A 22 21.29 64.79 -0.73
CA GLY A 22 19.85 64.50 -0.85
C GLY A 22 19.44 63.03 -0.63
N ALA A 23 18.25 62.66 -1.13
CA ALA A 23 17.55 61.37 -0.90
C ALA A 23 18.34 60.09 -1.26
N ALA A 24 19.48 60.22 -1.94
CA ALA A 24 20.43 59.12 -2.19
C ALA A 24 21.09 58.55 -0.91
N TYR A 25 20.97 59.23 0.23
CA TYR A 25 21.52 58.75 1.51
C TYR A 25 20.79 57.51 2.05
N TRP A 26 19.56 57.24 1.61
CA TRP A 26 18.70 56.21 2.21
C TRP A 26 18.75 54.85 1.49
N HIS A 27 19.65 54.68 0.52
CA HIS A 27 19.85 53.40 -0.20
C HIS A 27 21.29 52.84 -0.15
N ALA A 28 22.25 53.50 0.47
CA ALA A 28 23.66 53.37 0.07
C ALA A 28 24.65 52.79 1.13
N LEU A 29 24.17 52.07 2.16
CA LEU A 29 25.10 51.36 3.07
C LEU A 29 25.39 49.93 2.57
N GLU A 30 24.36 49.20 2.14
CA GLU A 30 24.47 47.86 1.57
C GLU A 30 25.34 47.86 0.29
N GLU A 31 25.14 48.82 -0.61
CA GLU A 31 25.92 48.95 -1.85
C GLU A 31 27.41 49.25 -1.59
N LEU A 32 27.71 49.87 -0.44
CA LEU A 32 29.09 50.09 0.02
C LEU A 32 29.70 48.81 0.61
N ALA A 33 28.89 47.97 1.26
CA ALA A 33 29.30 46.69 1.83
C ALA A 33 29.62 45.63 0.75
N GLU A 34 28.99 45.72 -0.42
CA GLU A 34 29.19 44.79 -1.56
C GLU A 34 30.45 45.08 -2.39
N ARG A 35 31.23 46.13 -2.08
CA ARG A 35 32.46 46.43 -2.83
C ARG A 35 33.60 45.44 -2.56
N PRO A 36 34.40 45.09 -3.58
CA PRO A 36 35.62 44.31 -3.39
C PRO A 36 36.58 45.08 -2.46
N GLY A 37 36.87 44.50 -1.29
CA GLY A 37 37.74 45.08 -0.25
C GLY A 37 37.02 45.70 0.95
N ALA A 38 35.70 45.96 0.88
CA ALA A 38 34.95 46.56 1.99
C ALA A 38 34.91 45.64 3.23
N ALA A 39 34.71 44.34 3.03
CA ALA A 39 34.76 43.34 4.09
C ALA A 39 36.14 43.26 4.77
N ALA A 40 37.23 43.45 4.02
CA ALA A 40 38.58 43.45 4.57
C ALA A 40 38.84 44.70 5.42
N LEU A 41 38.35 45.87 4.98
CA LEU A 41 38.44 47.12 5.72
C LEU A 41 37.64 47.04 7.04
N LEU A 42 36.42 46.50 7.00
CA LEU A 42 35.56 46.26 8.18
C LEU A 42 36.20 45.29 9.18
N ALA A 43 36.81 44.21 8.69
CA ALA A 43 37.52 43.23 9.53
C ALA A 43 38.76 43.82 10.22
N GLN A 44 39.41 44.80 9.60
CA GLN A 44 40.61 45.42 10.13
C GLN A 44 40.32 46.55 11.13
N GLU A 45 39.31 47.39 10.86
CA GLU A 45 38.92 48.53 11.71
C GLU A 45 38.05 48.12 12.90
N PHE A 46 37.16 47.13 12.72
CA PHE A 46 36.23 46.67 13.76
C PHE A 46 36.31 45.15 13.96
N PRO A 47 37.49 44.61 14.35
CA PRO A 47 37.74 43.16 14.38
C PRO A 47 36.79 42.38 15.28
N ARG A 48 36.25 42.99 16.35
CA ARG A 48 35.29 42.36 17.26
C ARG A 48 33.86 42.26 16.69
N HIS A 49 33.49 43.14 15.76
CA HIS A 49 32.13 43.23 15.22
C HIS A 49 32.01 42.67 13.80
N ALA A 50 33.10 42.68 13.02
CA ALA A 50 33.13 42.12 11.68
C ALA A 50 32.83 40.62 11.64
N ALA A 51 33.21 39.87 12.67
CA ALA A 51 32.96 38.43 12.77
C ALA A 51 31.46 38.07 12.77
N GLY A 52 30.58 38.94 13.30
CA GLY A 52 29.13 38.69 13.31
C GLY A 52 28.38 39.25 12.09
N LEU A 53 28.98 40.20 11.38
CA LEU A 53 28.42 40.83 10.17
C LEU A 53 28.75 40.06 8.89
N LEU A 54 29.89 39.35 8.88
CA LEU A 54 30.38 38.58 7.74
C LEU A 54 30.05 37.08 7.84
N ASP A 55 29.47 36.63 8.95
CA ASP A 55 29.04 35.25 9.13
C ASP A 55 27.68 35.06 8.44
N PRO A 56 27.60 34.21 7.39
CA PRO A 56 26.36 34.03 6.63
C PRO A 56 25.20 33.43 7.45
N VAL A 57 25.46 32.94 8.66
CA VAL A 57 24.43 32.36 9.54
C VAL A 57 24.57 32.85 10.99
N ASP A 58 23.97 34.00 11.27
CA ASP A 58 23.79 34.47 12.65
C ASP A 58 22.89 33.49 13.46
N ARG A 59 23.10 33.38 14.77
CA ARG A 59 22.31 32.52 15.68
C ARG A 59 20.81 32.76 15.55
N ARG A 60 20.41 34.02 15.35
CA ARG A 60 19.01 34.40 15.12
C ARG A 60 18.48 33.83 13.80
N GLN A 61 19.29 33.85 12.75
CA GLN A 61 18.93 33.33 11.44
C GLN A 61 18.83 31.80 11.47
N PHE A 62 19.74 31.13 12.18
CA PHE A 62 19.64 29.70 12.47
C PHE A 62 18.35 29.35 13.22
N LEU A 63 18.03 30.05 14.31
CA LEU A 63 16.80 29.81 15.08
C LEU A 63 15.54 30.09 14.27
N ARG A 64 15.56 31.10 13.39
CA ARG A 64 14.46 31.38 12.46
C ARG A 64 14.26 30.24 11.45
N LEU A 65 15.35 29.77 10.83
CA LEU A 65 15.29 28.67 9.87
C LEU A 65 14.84 27.37 10.53
N MET A 66 15.43 27.02 11.68
CA MET A 66 15.04 25.84 12.44
C MET A 66 13.58 25.91 12.93
N GLY A 67 13.14 27.07 13.41
CA GLY A 67 11.74 27.30 13.79
C GLY A 67 10.78 27.19 12.60
N ALA A 68 11.16 27.72 11.45
CA ALA A 68 10.38 27.59 10.21
C ALA A 68 10.30 26.13 9.72
N SER A 69 11.40 25.38 9.79
CA SER A 69 11.43 23.96 9.43
C SER A 69 10.56 23.11 10.37
N LEU A 70 10.60 23.38 11.68
CA LEU A 70 9.74 22.70 12.66
C LEU A 70 8.26 23.05 12.48
N ALA A 71 7.94 24.32 12.19
CA ALA A 71 6.57 24.72 11.89
C ALA A 71 6.05 24.04 10.62
N LEU A 72 6.83 24.02 9.54
CA LEU A 72 6.43 23.38 8.28
C LEU A 72 6.25 21.86 8.43
N ALA A 73 7.12 21.20 9.18
CA ALA A 73 7.01 19.77 9.49
C ALA A 73 5.83 19.47 10.44
N GLY A 74 5.59 20.33 11.45
CA GLY A 74 4.51 20.17 12.43
C GLY A 74 3.12 20.41 11.87
N LEU A 75 2.98 21.30 10.88
CA LEU A 75 1.69 21.57 10.21
C LEU A 75 1.18 20.36 9.39
N GLY A 76 2.06 19.45 8.95
CA GLY A 76 1.68 18.20 8.29
C GLY A 76 1.25 17.08 9.25
N ALA A 77 1.70 17.14 10.51
CA ALA A 77 1.46 16.10 11.51
C ALA A 77 0.07 16.20 12.18
N CYS A 78 -0.62 17.34 12.06
CA CYS A 78 -1.98 17.56 12.58
C CYS A 78 -3.04 17.48 11.48
N SER A 79 -2.80 16.73 10.40
CA SER A 79 -3.86 16.43 9.43
C SER A 79 -4.89 15.49 10.07
N ARG A 80 -6.17 15.83 9.91
CA ARG A 80 -7.28 14.97 10.36
C ARG A 80 -7.16 13.64 9.60
N ALA A 81 -7.22 12.52 10.32
CA ALA A 81 -7.34 11.22 9.69
C ALA A 81 -8.47 11.28 8.64
N PRO A 82 -8.28 10.66 7.46
CA PRO A 82 -9.30 10.67 6.43
C PRO A 82 -10.62 10.15 7.00
N THR A 83 -11.74 10.77 6.64
CA THR A 83 -13.06 10.32 7.08
C THR A 83 -13.34 8.94 6.48
N GLU A 84 -13.36 7.91 7.30
CA GLU A 84 -13.69 6.54 6.88
C GLU A 84 -15.19 6.29 7.02
N PRO A 85 -15.90 5.91 5.95
CA PRO A 85 -17.33 5.61 6.03
C PRO A 85 -17.56 4.25 6.70
N ILE A 86 -18.50 4.22 7.66
CA ILE A 86 -18.98 2.98 8.29
C ILE A 86 -20.30 2.58 7.60
N VAL A 87 -20.30 1.44 6.90
CA VAL A 87 -21.46 0.96 6.13
C VAL A 87 -22.15 -0.20 6.87
N PRO A 88 -23.37 -0.01 7.41
CA PRO A 88 -24.11 -1.08 8.08
C PRO A 88 -24.82 -2.00 7.08
N TYR A 89 -25.29 -3.15 7.57
CA TYR A 89 -26.14 -4.05 6.78
C TYR A 89 -27.49 -3.41 6.46
N VAL A 90 -27.92 -3.54 5.21
CA VAL A 90 -29.29 -3.17 4.81
C VAL A 90 -30.32 -4.11 5.45
N ARG A 91 -29.98 -5.40 5.54
CA ARG A 91 -30.77 -6.44 6.22
C ARG A 91 -29.83 -7.30 7.07
N PRO A 92 -29.80 -7.11 8.39
CA PRO A 92 -28.91 -7.88 9.25
C PRO A 92 -29.40 -9.33 9.38
N PRO A 93 -28.53 -10.34 9.18
CA PRO A 93 -28.82 -11.71 9.54
C PRO A 93 -28.97 -11.86 11.07
N GLU A 94 -29.86 -12.73 11.54
CA GLU A 94 -30.15 -12.89 12.97
C GLU A 94 -28.96 -13.46 13.76
N GLU A 95 -28.19 -14.36 13.16
CA GLU A 95 -27.07 -15.05 13.80
C GLU A 95 -25.79 -14.21 13.85
N LEU A 96 -25.74 -13.09 13.12
CA LEU A 96 -24.52 -12.31 12.90
C LEU A 96 -24.51 -11.05 13.76
N VAL A 97 -23.60 -11.02 14.73
CA VAL A 97 -23.36 -9.85 15.58
C VAL A 97 -22.04 -9.19 15.14
N PRO A 98 -22.07 -7.92 14.67
CA PRO A 98 -20.86 -7.18 14.33
C PRO A 98 -19.80 -7.21 15.43
N GLY A 99 -18.59 -7.62 15.08
CA GLY A 99 -17.44 -7.70 15.99
C GLY A 99 -17.31 -9.01 16.78
N LYS A 100 -18.26 -9.96 16.65
CA LYS A 100 -18.11 -11.31 17.19
C LYS A 100 -17.86 -12.31 16.05
N PRO A 101 -16.78 -13.10 16.10
CA PRO A 101 -16.58 -14.16 15.11
C PRO A 101 -17.63 -15.26 15.26
N LEU A 102 -18.00 -15.85 14.12
CA LEU A 102 -18.79 -17.07 14.05
C LEU A 102 -17.90 -18.22 13.59
N PHE A 103 -18.12 -19.40 14.15
CA PHE A 103 -17.35 -20.59 13.79
C PHE A 103 -18.23 -21.55 12.99
N PHE A 104 -17.77 -21.91 11.80
CA PHE A 104 -18.46 -22.85 10.91
C PHE A 104 -17.69 -24.16 10.82
N ALA A 105 -18.36 -25.28 11.10
CA ALA A 105 -17.82 -26.60 10.87
C ALA A 105 -17.86 -26.91 9.36
N THR A 106 -16.70 -27.14 8.76
CA THR A 106 -16.54 -27.47 7.33
C THR A 106 -15.41 -28.50 7.16
N ALA A 107 -15.04 -28.83 5.94
CA ALA A 107 -13.92 -29.72 5.65
C ALA A 107 -13.08 -29.20 4.48
N LEU A 108 -11.76 -29.42 4.57
CA LEU A 108 -10.82 -29.15 3.49
C LEU A 108 -10.36 -30.46 2.88
N SER A 109 -10.36 -30.54 1.55
CA SER A 109 -9.95 -31.72 0.82
C SER A 109 -8.49 -31.56 0.38
N LEU A 110 -7.59 -32.43 0.84
CA LEU A 110 -6.20 -32.47 0.39
C LEU A 110 -5.85 -33.91 0.02
N GLY A 111 -5.27 -34.11 -1.18
CA GLY A 111 -4.93 -35.45 -1.66
C GLY A 111 -6.13 -36.39 -1.79
N GLY A 112 -7.32 -35.83 -1.98
CA GLY A 112 -8.58 -36.55 -2.08
C GLY A 112 -9.26 -36.88 -0.75
N PHE A 113 -8.64 -36.66 0.41
CA PHE A 113 -9.25 -36.91 1.73
C PHE A 113 -9.70 -35.60 2.38
N ALA A 114 -10.83 -35.65 3.08
CA ALA A 114 -11.40 -34.50 3.77
C ALA A 114 -10.96 -34.46 5.23
N THR A 115 -10.36 -33.35 5.64
CA THR A 115 -10.05 -33.04 7.03
C THR A 115 -11.06 -32.04 7.57
N GLY A 116 -11.79 -32.41 8.62
CA GLY A 116 -12.76 -31.53 9.26
C GLY A 116 -12.09 -30.36 9.97
N VAL A 117 -12.56 -29.16 9.70
CA VAL A 117 -12.02 -27.90 10.24
C VAL A 117 -13.14 -27.01 10.76
N LEU A 118 -12.79 -26.13 11.67
CA LEU A 118 -13.63 -25.08 12.21
C LEU A 118 -13.12 -23.75 11.66
N VAL A 119 -13.93 -23.04 10.88
CA VAL A 119 -13.53 -21.80 10.22
C VAL A 119 -14.13 -20.61 10.95
N GLU A 120 -13.27 -19.71 11.40
CA GLU A 120 -13.64 -18.42 11.98
C GLU A 120 -14.04 -17.46 10.85
N SER A 121 -15.28 -17.01 10.89
CA SER A 121 -15.89 -16.10 9.93
C SER A 121 -16.25 -14.80 10.64
N HIS A 122 -15.65 -13.70 10.20
CA HIS A 122 -16.05 -12.37 10.58
C HIS A 122 -16.99 -11.84 9.51
N MET A 123 -18.25 -11.63 9.87
CA MET A 123 -19.19 -10.92 9.00
C MET A 123 -19.41 -11.60 7.63
N GLY A 124 -19.29 -12.94 7.60
CA GLY A 124 -19.39 -13.75 6.38
C GLY A 124 -18.07 -13.94 5.63
N ARG A 125 -16.95 -13.46 6.18
CA ARG A 125 -15.60 -13.59 5.59
C ARG A 125 -14.77 -14.55 6.45
N PRO A 126 -14.40 -15.73 5.92
CA PRO A 126 -13.42 -16.59 6.57
C PRO A 126 -12.14 -15.82 6.85
N THR A 127 -11.59 -15.92 8.06
CA THR A 127 -10.35 -15.22 8.43
C THR A 127 -9.30 -16.17 8.98
N LYS A 128 -9.75 -17.27 9.59
CA LYS A 128 -8.88 -18.26 10.21
C LYS A 128 -9.51 -19.64 10.10
N VAL A 129 -8.66 -20.64 9.89
CA VAL A 129 -9.03 -22.05 9.89
C VAL A 129 -8.41 -22.68 11.13
N GLU A 130 -9.17 -23.45 11.89
CA GLU A 130 -8.73 -24.25 13.03
C GLU A 130 -9.21 -25.69 12.88
N GLY A 131 -8.63 -26.62 13.63
CA GLY A 131 -9.04 -28.03 13.54
C GLY A 131 -10.37 -28.22 14.23
N ASN A 132 -11.22 -29.11 13.71
CA ASN A 132 -12.43 -29.48 14.43
C ASN A 132 -12.09 -30.55 15.51
N PRO A 133 -12.30 -30.29 16.81
CA PRO A 133 -12.05 -31.27 17.87
C PRO A 133 -12.85 -32.56 17.72
N ASP A 134 -14.05 -32.47 17.15
CA ASP A 134 -14.96 -33.61 16.98
C ASP A 134 -14.64 -34.47 15.75
N HIS A 135 -13.75 -34.00 14.87
CA HIS A 135 -13.41 -34.71 13.65
C HIS A 135 -12.15 -35.59 13.86
N PRO A 136 -12.21 -36.90 13.53
CA PRO A 136 -11.15 -37.84 13.87
C PRO A 136 -9.80 -37.54 13.20
N ALA A 137 -9.80 -36.86 12.05
CA ALA A 137 -8.56 -36.55 11.34
C ALA A 137 -7.83 -35.30 11.86
N SER A 138 -8.55 -34.33 12.45
CA SER A 138 -7.95 -33.07 12.90
C SER A 138 -7.82 -32.99 14.41
N LEU A 139 -8.77 -33.54 15.18
CA LEU A 139 -8.74 -33.56 16.65
C LEU A 139 -8.39 -32.19 17.27
N GLY A 140 -8.86 -31.12 16.63
CA GLY A 140 -8.62 -29.73 17.07
C GLY A 140 -7.36 -29.06 16.49
N ALA A 141 -6.54 -29.76 15.70
CA ALA A 141 -5.35 -29.22 15.05
C ALA A 141 -5.50 -29.10 13.53
N THR A 142 -4.69 -28.23 12.92
CA THR A 142 -4.59 -28.02 11.47
C THR A 142 -3.17 -28.23 10.98
N ASP A 143 -3.02 -28.67 9.74
CA ASP A 143 -1.74 -28.65 9.05
C ASP A 143 -1.43 -27.26 8.43
N ALA A 144 -0.24 -27.12 7.85
CA ALA A 144 0.19 -25.87 7.21
C ALA A 144 -0.67 -25.51 6.00
N PHE A 145 -1.16 -26.52 5.26
CA PHE A 145 -1.98 -26.30 4.07
C PHE A 145 -3.37 -25.77 4.42
N ALA A 146 -4.01 -26.34 5.44
CA ALA A 146 -5.30 -25.88 5.96
C ALA A 146 -5.20 -24.46 6.51
N GLN A 147 -4.11 -24.12 7.20
CA GLN A 147 -3.88 -22.74 7.65
C GLN A 147 -3.69 -21.78 6.47
N ALA A 148 -2.92 -22.19 5.46
CA ALA A 148 -2.64 -21.37 4.28
C ALA A 148 -3.84 -21.24 3.33
N SER A 149 -4.85 -22.11 3.41
CA SER A 149 -5.98 -22.11 2.46
C SER A 149 -6.79 -20.81 2.48
N VAL A 150 -6.75 -20.05 3.57
CA VAL A 150 -7.35 -18.71 3.65
C VAL A 150 -6.72 -17.78 2.62
N LEU A 151 -5.39 -17.85 2.44
CA LEU A 151 -4.69 -17.04 1.45
C LEU A 151 -5.05 -17.46 0.03
N THR A 152 -5.19 -18.76 -0.23
CA THR A 152 -5.67 -19.27 -1.53
C THR A 152 -7.08 -18.79 -1.86
N LEU A 153 -7.95 -18.63 -0.85
CA LEU A 153 -9.30 -18.10 -1.04
C LEU A 153 -9.29 -16.61 -1.42
N TYR A 154 -8.38 -15.83 -0.82
CA TYR A 154 -8.24 -14.38 -1.04
C TYR A 154 -7.16 -13.99 -2.04
N ASP A 155 -6.66 -14.96 -2.82
CA ASP A 155 -5.63 -14.71 -3.84
C ASP A 155 -6.20 -13.82 -4.96
N PRO A 156 -5.59 -12.64 -5.24
CA PRO A 156 -6.04 -11.75 -6.32
C PRO A 156 -5.89 -12.38 -7.72
N ASP A 157 -4.97 -13.32 -7.90
CA ASP A 157 -4.68 -13.99 -9.17
C ASP A 157 -5.66 -15.15 -9.44
N ARG A 158 -6.55 -15.45 -8.50
CA ARG A 158 -7.59 -16.48 -8.65
C ARG A 158 -8.51 -16.14 -9.83
N ALA A 159 -8.86 -17.15 -10.62
CA ALA A 159 -9.74 -16.97 -11.78
C ALA A 159 -11.06 -16.27 -11.40
N GLN A 160 -11.25 -15.05 -11.91
CA GLN A 160 -12.44 -14.21 -11.65
C GLN A 160 -13.51 -14.37 -12.72
N THR A 161 -13.12 -14.82 -13.92
CA THR A 161 -14.00 -14.98 -15.07
C THR A 161 -13.69 -16.30 -15.79
N ILE A 162 -14.65 -16.78 -16.58
CA ILE A 162 -14.43 -17.95 -17.43
C ILE A 162 -13.71 -17.49 -18.69
N THR A 163 -12.75 -18.29 -19.13
CA THR A 163 -12.00 -18.03 -20.35
C THR A 163 -12.09 -19.19 -21.31
N GLU A 164 -12.17 -18.90 -22.61
CA GLU A 164 -12.06 -19.87 -23.69
C GLU A 164 -10.96 -19.40 -24.64
N THR A 165 -9.92 -20.20 -24.82
CA THR A 165 -8.76 -19.85 -25.68
C THR A 165 -8.15 -18.47 -25.37
N GLY A 166 -8.15 -18.07 -24.09
CA GLY A 166 -7.62 -16.78 -23.63
C GLY A 166 -8.60 -15.60 -23.70
N ALA A 167 -9.81 -15.78 -24.26
CA ALA A 167 -10.84 -14.75 -24.29
C ALA A 167 -11.87 -14.94 -23.17
N ILE A 168 -12.32 -13.85 -22.55
CA ILE A 168 -13.35 -13.89 -21.49
C ILE A 168 -14.70 -14.27 -22.09
N ARG A 169 -15.40 -15.22 -21.46
CA ARG A 169 -16.73 -15.70 -21.86
C ARG A 169 -17.71 -15.71 -20.67
N PRO A 170 -19.02 -15.50 -20.92
CA PRO A 170 -20.02 -15.60 -19.87
C PRO A 170 -20.32 -17.07 -19.51
N TRP A 171 -20.82 -17.29 -18.29
CA TRP A 171 -21.25 -18.63 -17.82
C TRP A 171 -22.27 -19.31 -18.72
N GLY A 172 -23.19 -18.55 -19.32
CA GLY A 172 -24.16 -19.09 -20.28
C GLY A 172 -23.52 -19.70 -21.53
N ALA A 173 -22.38 -19.16 -21.99
CA ALA A 173 -21.67 -19.73 -23.14
C ALA A 173 -21.03 -21.08 -22.79
N PHE A 174 -20.45 -21.20 -21.59
CA PHE A 174 -19.94 -22.47 -21.08
C PHE A 174 -21.05 -23.53 -21.00
N LEU A 175 -22.21 -23.19 -20.45
CA LEU A 175 -23.34 -24.13 -20.38
C LEU A 175 -23.86 -24.55 -21.75
N ALA A 176 -23.91 -23.64 -22.72
CA ALA A 176 -24.31 -23.97 -24.09
C ALA A 176 -23.33 -24.97 -24.72
N GLU A 177 -22.03 -24.81 -24.48
CA GLU A 177 -21.00 -25.70 -24.99
C GLU A 177 -21.05 -27.09 -24.33
N VAL A 178 -21.22 -27.16 -23.02
CA VAL A 178 -21.41 -28.44 -22.30
C VAL A 178 -22.64 -29.19 -22.83
N ARG A 179 -23.75 -28.49 -23.09
CA ARG A 179 -24.96 -29.10 -23.69
C ARG A 179 -24.67 -29.66 -25.07
N ARG A 180 -23.95 -28.92 -25.91
CA ARG A 180 -23.55 -29.36 -27.25
C ARG A 180 -22.70 -30.65 -27.19
N ILE A 181 -21.78 -30.76 -26.24
CA ILE A 181 -20.97 -31.96 -26.01
C ILE A 181 -21.88 -33.14 -25.62
N VAL A 182 -22.79 -32.92 -24.67
CA VAL A 182 -23.75 -33.94 -24.21
C VAL A 182 -24.64 -34.44 -25.35
N GLU A 183 -25.16 -33.54 -26.19
CA GLU A 183 -25.98 -33.88 -27.36
C GLU A 183 -25.19 -34.66 -28.41
N THR A 184 -23.91 -34.31 -28.61
CA THR A 184 -23.03 -34.98 -29.59
C THR A 184 -22.63 -36.38 -29.12
N GLU A 185 -22.30 -36.53 -27.84
CA GLU A 185 -21.80 -37.78 -27.27
C GLU A 185 -22.91 -38.72 -26.78
N GLY A 186 -24.14 -38.22 -26.60
CA GLY A 186 -25.33 -39.02 -26.27
C GLY A 186 -25.55 -40.22 -27.21
N PRO A 187 -25.67 -40.00 -28.53
CA PRO A 187 -25.80 -41.10 -29.50
C PRO A 187 -24.60 -42.06 -29.50
N ARG A 188 -23.41 -41.58 -29.13
CA ARG A 188 -22.15 -42.34 -29.10
C ARG A 188 -21.88 -42.99 -27.74
N LYS A 189 -22.84 -42.89 -26.80
CA LYS A 189 -22.72 -43.40 -25.42
C LYS A 189 -21.49 -42.87 -24.67
N GLY A 190 -20.95 -41.71 -25.05
CA GLY A 190 -19.78 -41.10 -24.39
C GLY A 190 -18.41 -41.50 -24.92
N ALA A 191 -18.31 -42.14 -26.09
CA ALA A 191 -17.04 -42.66 -26.61
C ALA A 191 -15.88 -41.63 -26.63
N GLY A 192 -16.18 -40.34 -26.82
CA GLY A 192 -15.21 -39.24 -26.81
C GLY A 192 -15.15 -38.41 -25.52
N LEU A 193 -15.94 -38.74 -24.49
CA LEU A 193 -15.97 -38.01 -23.22
C LEU A 193 -15.01 -38.65 -22.23
N ARG A 194 -14.05 -37.90 -21.70
CA ARG A 194 -13.17 -38.34 -20.60
C ARG A 194 -13.16 -37.28 -19.51
N VAL A 195 -13.22 -37.71 -18.26
CA VAL A 195 -13.17 -36.84 -17.09
C VAL A 195 -11.90 -37.16 -16.31
N LEU A 196 -10.96 -36.22 -16.26
CA LEU A 196 -9.76 -36.33 -15.43
C LEU A 196 -10.03 -35.65 -14.08
N THR A 197 -9.85 -36.40 -13.01
CA THR A 197 -9.97 -35.91 -11.63
C THR A 197 -8.78 -36.39 -10.82
N GLU A 198 -8.54 -35.72 -9.70
CA GLU A 198 -7.68 -36.26 -8.65
C GLU A 198 -8.37 -37.43 -7.93
N THR A 199 -7.79 -37.90 -6.83
CA THR A 199 -8.43 -38.91 -6.00
C THR A 199 -9.73 -38.35 -5.41
N VAL A 200 -10.86 -39.02 -5.67
CA VAL A 200 -12.18 -38.63 -5.16
C VAL A 200 -12.61 -39.59 -4.05
N THR A 201 -12.72 -39.09 -2.82
CA THR A 201 -13.33 -39.85 -1.71
C THR A 201 -14.72 -39.34 -1.32
N SER A 202 -15.15 -38.20 -1.88
CA SER A 202 -16.47 -37.63 -1.60
C SER A 202 -17.60 -38.54 -2.11
N PRO A 203 -18.53 -39.00 -1.25
CA PRO A 203 -19.65 -39.85 -1.67
C PRO A 203 -20.56 -39.19 -2.70
N THR A 204 -20.74 -37.87 -2.62
CA THR A 204 -21.61 -37.13 -3.54
C THR A 204 -21.00 -37.06 -4.93
N LEU A 205 -19.72 -36.70 -5.04
CA LEU A 205 -19.01 -36.66 -6.32
C LEU A 205 -18.85 -38.05 -6.91
N ALA A 206 -18.53 -39.07 -6.10
CA ALA A 206 -18.49 -40.45 -6.55
C ALA A 206 -19.87 -40.95 -7.05
N GLY A 207 -20.96 -40.52 -6.41
CA GLY A 207 -22.33 -40.75 -6.88
C GLY A 207 -22.59 -40.10 -8.24
N GLN A 208 -22.19 -38.84 -8.42
CA GLN A 208 -22.33 -38.11 -9.68
C GLN A 208 -21.54 -38.73 -10.83
N LEU A 209 -20.30 -39.16 -10.57
CA LEU A 209 -19.47 -39.85 -11.56
C LEU A 209 -20.08 -41.19 -11.97
N ARG A 210 -20.63 -41.97 -11.02
CA ARG A 210 -21.34 -43.21 -11.33
C ARG A 210 -22.60 -42.96 -12.15
N ALA A 211 -23.37 -41.91 -11.83
CA ALA A 211 -24.56 -41.53 -12.60
C ALA A 211 -24.19 -41.11 -14.03
N LEU A 212 -23.07 -40.39 -14.18
CA LEU A 212 -22.51 -40.01 -15.47
C LEU A 212 -22.12 -41.24 -16.29
N LEU A 213 -21.37 -42.19 -15.72
CA LEU A 213 -20.98 -43.43 -16.39
C LEU A 213 -22.17 -44.34 -16.71
N ALA A 214 -23.22 -44.31 -15.90
CA ALA A 214 -24.45 -45.04 -16.21
C ALA A 214 -25.19 -44.46 -17.43
N THR A 215 -25.13 -43.14 -17.60
CA THR A 215 -25.74 -42.43 -18.74
C THR A 215 -24.87 -42.53 -19.99
N PHE A 216 -23.54 -42.54 -19.82
CA PHE A 216 -22.54 -42.62 -20.88
C PHE A 216 -21.58 -43.81 -20.64
N PRO A 217 -21.99 -45.06 -20.96
CA PRO A 217 -21.19 -46.25 -20.65
C PRO A 217 -19.85 -46.38 -21.38
N ALA A 218 -19.61 -45.61 -22.44
CA ALA A 218 -18.37 -45.61 -23.21
C ALA A 218 -17.46 -44.39 -22.90
N ALA A 219 -17.83 -43.60 -21.88
CA ALA A 219 -17.01 -42.52 -21.33
C ALA A 219 -15.80 -43.06 -20.53
#